data_AF-A0A0R3LHN8-F1
#
_entry.id   AF-A0A0R3LHN8-F1
#
_cell.length_a   1.000
_cell.length_b   1.000
_cell.length_c   1.000
_cell.angle_alpha   90.00
_cell.angle_beta   90.00
_cell.angle_gamma   90.00
#
_symmetry.space_group_name_H-M   'P 1'
#
loop_
_entity.id
_entity.type
_entity.pdbx_description
1 polymer ?
#
loop_
_entity_poly.entity_id
_entity_poly.type
_entity_poly.pdbx_seq_one_letter_code
_entity_poly.pdbx_strand_id
1 'polypeptide(L)'
;MPTIDDRREQMFPKLAPHEIDRLRRFGTVRYYHAGEALFVTGEVAPGMCVLIKGSVRVVRRDPLGHCAPIVEQGPGEFVAEVGQLSGQPAFVDVYAIDDVQALLIPPENLRALMIGEPELGERIMRALILRRVALLEAGAGGPVLIGPESSPDVVRLQGFLARNAYPHQLLDPAKDPDAAKLVQQYAPNPADLPLAVCPKGTILKNPSEAELARALGMVPIDDKSRTYDVAVVGAGPAGLSTAVYAASEGLSVVVFDARAFGGQAGASARIENYLGFPAGISGQALTGRAYVQAQKFGARMVIPAGISRLDSSESPFTLHLEDRRLVRASTVVVASGARYRRLNVPNLSNFEGRGVWYWASPIEARLCRGEEIVLVGGGNSAGQAAVFLRNFAKKIWMLVRGPSLTESMSRYLIDRIANLDNIEVLTHTEVVALYGSRAGQLERIRWRNSSTGEETEKPIRHLFLFIGAEPATAWLKDAGIALDSKNFVLTGWDAPSTIRSKSGAGRPLLLETSVGGVFAAGDVRSGSVKRVGAAIGEGAVVGAELHIALANGRVRDESERSASQDAREAASALAVQSPQ
;
A
#
# COMPACT_ATOMS: atom_id res chain seq x y z
N MET A 1 -8.23 -2.25 24.18
CA MET A 1 -8.74 -3.14 23.11
C MET A 1 -8.78 -4.54 23.70
N PRO A 2 -9.76 -5.40 23.32
CA PRO A 2 -9.70 -6.81 23.69
C PRO A 2 -8.35 -7.36 23.20
N THR A 3 -7.71 -8.16 24.04
CA THR A 3 -6.46 -8.85 23.70
C THR A 3 -6.72 -9.86 22.58
N ILE A 4 -5.65 -10.34 21.93
CA ILE A 4 -5.75 -11.44 20.95
C ILE A 4 -6.43 -12.67 21.58
N ASP A 5 -6.16 -12.94 22.86
CA ASP A 5 -6.77 -14.05 23.60
C ASP A 5 -8.29 -13.89 23.73
N ASP A 6 -8.79 -12.66 23.93
CA ASP A 6 -10.23 -12.36 24.00
C ASP A 6 -10.97 -12.59 22.66
N ARG A 7 -10.24 -12.81 21.56
CA ARG A 7 -10.81 -13.01 20.21
C ARG A 7 -10.44 -14.35 19.60
N ARG A 8 -9.94 -15.30 20.40
CA ARG A 8 -9.51 -16.62 19.92
C ARG A 8 -10.60 -17.36 19.14
N GLU A 9 -11.85 -17.35 19.62
CA GLU A 9 -12.99 -17.98 18.93
C GLU A 9 -13.28 -17.36 17.55
N GLN A 10 -13.03 -16.06 17.39
CA GLN A 10 -13.18 -15.37 16.10
C GLN A 10 -12.00 -15.64 15.17
N MET A 11 -10.82 -15.91 15.71
CA MET A 11 -9.63 -16.31 14.95
C MET A 11 -9.68 -17.76 14.50
N PHE A 12 -10.28 -18.65 15.29
CA PHE A 12 -10.36 -20.07 15.01
C PHE A 12 -11.81 -20.56 15.07
N PRO A 13 -12.68 -20.05 14.18
CA PRO A 13 -14.07 -20.48 14.15
C PRO A 13 -14.16 -21.92 13.64
N LYS A 14 -15.05 -22.70 14.25
CA LYS A 14 -15.38 -24.05 13.82
C LYS A 14 -16.61 -24.03 12.92
N LEU A 15 -16.51 -24.68 11.76
CA LEU A 15 -17.59 -24.85 10.80
C LEU A 15 -18.38 -26.13 11.14
N ALA A 16 -19.70 -26.02 11.09
CA ALA A 16 -20.59 -27.17 11.24
C ALA A 16 -20.58 -28.05 9.98
N PRO A 17 -20.90 -29.36 10.09
CA PRO A 17 -20.86 -30.27 8.94
C PRO A 17 -21.64 -29.78 7.71
N HIS A 18 -22.85 -29.25 7.91
CA HIS A 18 -23.68 -28.70 6.84
C HIS A 18 -23.06 -27.44 6.18
N GLU A 19 -22.25 -26.68 6.91
CA GLU A 19 -21.50 -25.54 6.36
C GLU A 19 -20.36 -26.05 5.47
N ILE A 20 -19.63 -27.07 5.92
CA ILE A 20 -18.57 -27.71 5.13
C ILE A 20 -19.13 -28.29 3.83
N ASP A 21 -20.32 -28.90 3.87
CA ASP A 21 -20.96 -29.44 2.67
C ASP A 21 -21.29 -28.34 1.64
N ARG A 22 -21.71 -27.15 2.09
CA ARG A 22 -21.86 -25.98 1.20
C ARG A 22 -20.53 -25.54 0.60
N LEU A 23 -19.43 -25.66 1.34
CA LEU A 23 -18.10 -25.28 0.86
C LEU A 23 -17.54 -26.23 -0.21
N ARG A 24 -18.01 -27.49 -0.27
CA ARG A 24 -17.50 -28.50 -1.22
C ARG A 24 -17.56 -28.06 -2.68
N ARG A 25 -18.52 -27.22 -3.06
CA ARG A 25 -18.63 -26.67 -4.43
C ARG A 25 -17.49 -25.73 -4.83
N PHE A 26 -16.72 -25.23 -3.86
CA PHE A 26 -15.60 -24.31 -4.09
C PHE A 26 -14.24 -25.01 -4.01
N GLY A 27 -14.19 -26.28 -3.60
CA GLY A 27 -12.92 -26.93 -3.30
C GLY A 27 -12.81 -28.37 -3.80
N THR A 28 -11.62 -28.91 -3.65
CA THR A 28 -11.34 -30.32 -3.94
C THR A 28 -10.81 -31.00 -2.69
N VAL A 29 -11.21 -32.24 -2.45
CA VAL A 29 -10.70 -33.02 -1.32
C VAL A 29 -9.26 -33.43 -1.62
N ARG A 30 -8.36 -33.16 -0.66
CA ARG A 30 -6.96 -33.55 -0.66
C ARG A 30 -6.67 -34.39 0.58
N TYR A 31 -5.69 -35.28 0.44
CA TYR A 31 -5.21 -36.17 1.48
C TYR A 31 -3.76 -35.84 1.73
N TYR A 32 -3.39 -35.79 3.00
CA TYR A 32 -2.03 -35.55 3.47
C TYR A 32 -1.67 -36.62 4.49
N HIS A 33 -0.50 -37.20 4.36
CA HIS A 33 0.00 -38.19 5.32
C HIS A 33 0.49 -37.51 6.60
N ALA A 34 0.48 -38.23 7.71
CA ALA A 34 1.11 -37.74 8.95
C ALA A 34 2.55 -37.25 8.69
N GLY A 35 2.86 -36.03 9.15
CA GLY A 35 4.14 -35.34 8.93
C GLY A 35 4.25 -34.55 7.62
N GLU A 36 3.32 -34.71 6.68
CA GLU A 36 3.33 -33.97 5.42
C GLU A 36 3.01 -32.49 5.63
N ALA A 37 3.70 -31.62 4.90
CA ALA A 37 3.47 -30.18 4.94
C ALA A 37 2.28 -29.80 4.03
N LEU A 38 1.29 -29.13 4.61
CA LEU A 38 0.21 -28.49 3.86
C LEU A 38 0.70 -27.14 3.31
N PHE A 39 1.29 -26.32 4.20
CA PHE A 39 1.88 -25.02 3.87
C PHE A 39 3.31 -24.94 4.41
N VAL A 40 4.16 -24.22 3.67
CA VAL A 40 5.54 -23.92 4.04
C VAL A 40 5.73 -22.42 4.00
N THR A 41 6.29 -21.86 5.07
CA THR A 41 6.56 -20.42 5.19
C THR A 41 7.42 -19.93 4.02
N GLY A 42 7.01 -18.84 3.38
CA GLY A 42 7.66 -18.26 2.21
C GLY A 42 7.27 -18.92 0.88
N GLU A 43 6.62 -20.08 0.87
CA GLU A 43 6.10 -20.70 -0.35
C GLU A 43 4.66 -20.25 -0.64
N VAL A 44 4.30 -20.18 -1.91
CA VAL A 44 2.93 -19.83 -2.32
C VAL A 44 1.98 -20.90 -1.81
N ALA A 45 1.07 -20.52 -0.92
CA ALA A 45 0.11 -21.47 -0.39
C ALA A 45 -0.96 -21.79 -1.47
N PRO A 46 -1.42 -23.05 -1.57
CA PRO A 46 -2.35 -23.48 -2.61
C PRO A 46 -3.79 -22.94 -2.42
N GLY A 47 -4.10 -22.33 -1.26
CA GLY A 47 -5.44 -21.82 -0.95
C GLY A 47 -5.77 -22.01 0.53
N MET A 48 -7.06 -22.00 0.87
CA MET A 48 -7.56 -22.32 2.20
C MET A 48 -7.85 -23.81 2.34
N CYS A 49 -7.41 -24.44 3.43
CA CYS A 49 -7.69 -25.84 3.72
C CYS A 49 -8.69 -25.96 4.87
N VAL A 50 -9.87 -26.52 4.62
CA VAL A 50 -10.86 -26.86 5.67
C VAL A 50 -10.67 -28.33 6.06
N LEU A 51 -10.46 -28.61 7.34
CA LEU A 51 -10.14 -29.95 7.83
C LEU A 51 -11.43 -30.77 7.95
N ILE A 52 -11.52 -31.88 7.22
CA ILE A 52 -12.65 -32.83 7.26
C ILE A 52 -12.36 -33.94 8.28
N LYS A 53 -11.13 -34.47 8.24
CA LYS A 53 -10.63 -35.50 9.15
C LYS A 53 -9.17 -35.22 9.48
N GLY A 54 -8.75 -35.65 10.67
CA GLY A 54 -7.40 -35.51 11.15
C GLY A 54 -7.12 -34.15 11.75
N SER A 55 -5.87 -33.92 12.13
CA SER A 55 -5.40 -32.74 12.81
C SER A 55 -4.10 -32.21 12.22
N VAL A 56 -3.91 -30.90 12.30
CA VAL A 56 -2.72 -30.21 11.82
C VAL A 56 -2.14 -29.34 12.93
N ARG A 57 -0.82 -29.16 12.89
CA ARG A 57 -0.12 -28.20 13.74
C ARG A 57 0.30 -27.00 12.91
N VAL A 58 -0.11 -25.82 13.36
CA VAL A 58 0.32 -24.54 12.79
C VAL A 58 1.50 -24.02 13.62
N VAL A 59 2.63 -23.77 12.95
CA VAL A 59 3.90 -23.39 13.58
C VAL A 59 4.39 -22.08 12.98
N ARG A 60 4.83 -21.17 13.84
CA ARG A 60 5.66 -20.03 13.42
C ARG A 60 7.09 -20.51 13.33
N ARG A 61 7.70 -20.34 12.17
CA ARG A 61 9.14 -20.48 11.96
C ARG A 61 9.74 -19.11 11.68
N ASP A 62 10.76 -18.74 12.44
CA ASP A 62 11.58 -17.60 12.07
C ASP A 62 12.62 -18.02 11.00
N PRO A 63 13.14 -17.06 10.21
CA PRO A 63 14.21 -17.30 9.26
C PRO A 63 15.53 -17.87 9.83
N LEU A 64 15.71 -17.89 11.16
CA LEU A 64 16.87 -18.48 11.82
C LEU A 64 16.66 -19.96 12.16
N GLY A 65 15.47 -20.49 11.90
CA GLY A 65 15.11 -21.89 12.13
C GLY A 65 14.43 -22.16 13.46
N HIS A 66 14.14 -21.13 14.27
CA HIS A 66 13.38 -21.32 15.50
C HIS A 66 11.91 -21.54 15.19
N CYS A 67 11.35 -22.61 15.75
CA CYS A 67 9.97 -23.00 15.57
C CYS A 67 9.20 -22.88 16.90
N ALA A 68 8.03 -22.23 16.87
CA ALA A 68 7.13 -22.13 18.00
C ALA A 68 5.69 -22.50 17.58
N PRO A 69 5.01 -23.42 18.29
CA PRO A 69 3.63 -23.77 17.97
C PRO A 69 2.70 -22.57 18.18
N ILE A 70 1.76 -22.35 17.25
CA ILE A 70 0.70 -21.35 17.38
C ILE A 70 -0.58 -22.02 17.87
N VAL A 71 -1.02 -23.06 17.15
CA VAL A 71 -2.29 -23.73 17.40
C VAL A 71 -2.28 -25.12 16.74
N GLU A 72 -3.05 -26.04 17.31
CA GLU A 72 -3.43 -27.29 16.65
C GLU A 72 -4.89 -27.18 16.24
N GLN A 73 -5.18 -27.59 15.01
CA GLN A 73 -6.52 -27.49 14.43
C GLN A 73 -7.00 -28.86 13.99
N GLY A 74 -8.29 -29.12 14.16
CA GLY A 74 -8.92 -30.39 13.84
C GLY A 74 -10.18 -30.25 12.98
N PRO A 75 -11.01 -31.30 12.89
CA PRO A 75 -12.16 -31.34 12.01
C PRO A 75 -13.13 -30.17 12.22
N GLY A 76 -13.52 -29.53 11.12
CA GLY A 76 -14.39 -28.34 11.08
C GLY A 76 -13.64 -27.01 11.16
N GLU A 77 -12.36 -27.00 11.51
CA GLU A 77 -11.55 -25.79 11.45
C GLU A 77 -10.88 -25.63 10.08
N PHE A 78 -10.31 -24.46 9.82
CA PHE A 78 -9.58 -24.20 8.58
C PHE A 78 -8.28 -23.42 8.80
N VAL A 79 -7.38 -23.65 7.86
CA VAL A 79 -6.04 -23.07 7.77
C VAL A 79 -6.01 -22.09 6.60
N ALA A 80 -5.83 -20.80 6.92
CA ALA A 80 -5.60 -19.70 5.98
C ALA A 80 -5.40 -18.38 6.74
N GLU A 81 -4.81 -17.40 6.07
CA GLU A 81 -4.85 -15.99 6.41
C GLU A 81 -5.11 -15.13 5.15
N VAL A 82 -5.03 -13.80 5.25
CA VAL A 82 -5.40 -12.86 4.16
C VAL A 82 -4.68 -13.16 2.84
N GLY A 83 -3.43 -13.62 2.87
CA GLY A 83 -2.61 -13.89 1.67
C GLY A 83 -3.19 -14.96 0.76
N GLN A 84 -3.98 -15.91 1.28
CA GLN A 84 -4.63 -16.94 0.48
C GLN A 84 -5.73 -16.37 -0.44
N LEU A 85 -6.22 -15.15 -0.22
CA LEU A 85 -7.14 -14.47 -1.16
C LEU A 85 -6.47 -14.11 -2.48
N SER A 86 -5.14 -13.97 -2.50
CA SER A 86 -4.36 -13.48 -3.65
C SER A 86 -3.20 -14.41 -4.02
N GLY A 87 -3.17 -15.64 -3.50
CA GLY A 87 -2.09 -16.60 -3.79
C GLY A 87 -0.72 -16.11 -3.34
N GLN A 88 -0.64 -15.48 -2.17
CA GLN A 88 0.62 -15.00 -1.60
C GLN A 88 1.36 -16.11 -0.87
N PRO A 89 2.68 -15.93 -0.62
CA PRO A 89 3.45 -16.79 0.27
C PRO A 89 2.80 -16.97 1.66
N ALA A 90 2.88 -18.17 2.21
CA ALA A 90 2.43 -18.45 3.58
C ALA A 90 3.38 -17.81 4.62
N PHE A 91 2.82 -17.39 5.75
CA PHE A 91 3.57 -16.89 6.91
C PHE A 91 3.82 -17.93 8.01
N VAL A 92 3.24 -19.11 7.85
CA VAL A 92 3.30 -20.18 8.85
C VAL A 92 3.49 -21.51 8.16
N ASP A 93 4.06 -22.43 8.90
CA ASP A 93 4.11 -23.82 8.50
C ASP A 93 2.91 -24.55 9.04
N VAL A 94 2.43 -25.51 8.27
CA VAL A 94 1.27 -26.30 8.63
C VAL A 94 1.60 -27.73 8.29
N TYR A 95 1.71 -28.57 9.33
CA TYR A 95 2.05 -29.97 9.20
C TYR A 95 0.90 -30.84 9.67
N ALA A 96 0.62 -31.91 8.93
CA ALA A 96 -0.31 -32.94 9.38
C ALA A 96 0.26 -33.67 10.60
N ILE A 97 -0.52 -33.78 11.68
CA ILE A 97 -0.14 -34.53 12.90
C ILE A 97 -0.45 -36.01 12.68
N ASP A 98 -1.61 -36.29 12.10
CA ASP A 98 -2.10 -37.60 11.70
C ASP A 98 -2.51 -37.55 10.20
N ASP A 99 -3.07 -38.63 9.64
CA ASP A 99 -3.56 -38.61 8.26
C ASP A 99 -4.75 -37.64 8.13
N VAL A 100 -4.55 -36.60 7.32
CA VAL A 100 -5.49 -35.50 7.16
C VAL A 100 -6.25 -35.62 5.84
N GLN A 101 -7.57 -35.44 5.92
CA GLN A 101 -8.42 -35.18 4.77
C GLN A 101 -8.88 -33.73 4.85
N ALA A 102 -8.57 -32.91 3.85
CA ALA A 102 -8.92 -31.49 3.83
C ALA A 102 -9.60 -31.10 2.52
N LEU A 103 -10.57 -30.18 2.59
CA LEU A 103 -11.12 -29.50 1.44
C LEU A 103 -10.21 -28.30 1.10
N LEU A 104 -9.46 -28.42 0.01
CA LEU A 104 -8.63 -27.34 -0.51
C LEU A 104 -9.47 -26.42 -1.39
N ILE A 105 -9.53 -25.14 -1.03
CA ILE A 105 -10.23 -24.07 -1.75
C ILE A 105 -9.17 -23.09 -2.30
N PRO A 106 -8.87 -23.14 -3.62
CA PRO A 106 -7.89 -22.25 -4.25
C PRO A 106 -8.25 -20.76 -4.12
N PRO A 107 -7.31 -19.82 -4.30
CA PRO A 107 -7.55 -18.38 -4.12
C PRO A 107 -8.76 -17.83 -4.88
N GLU A 108 -8.92 -18.19 -6.16
CA GLU A 108 -10.05 -17.78 -6.99
C GLU A 108 -11.39 -18.28 -6.47
N ASN A 109 -11.45 -19.54 -6.03
CA ASN A 109 -12.65 -20.12 -5.47
C ASN A 109 -12.92 -19.62 -4.05
N LEU A 110 -11.87 -19.26 -3.30
CA LEU A 110 -12.01 -18.64 -1.99
C LEU A 110 -12.67 -17.27 -2.12
N ARG A 111 -12.27 -16.47 -3.12
CA ARG A 111 -12.95 -15.21 -3.43
C ARG A 111 -14.41 -15.43 -3.84
N ALA A 112 -14.66 -16.41 -4.71
CA ALA A 112 -16.03 -16.79 -5.09
C ALA A 112 -16.87 -17.23 -3.89
N LEU A 113 -16.28 -17.97 -2.94
CA LEU A 113 -16.91 -18.35 -1.68
C LEU A 113 -17.30 -17.12 -0.85
N MET A 114 -16.41 -16.13 -0.71
CA MET A 114 -16.72 -14.91 0.06
C MET A 114 -17.88 -14.09 -0.52
N ILE A 115 -18.23 -14.31 -1.79
CA ILE A 115 -19.34 -13.65 -2.49
C ILE A 115 -20.59 -14.52 -2.44
N GLY A 116 -20.46 -15.82 -2.76
CA GLY A 116 -21.58 -16.75 -2.84
C GLY A 116 -22.11 -17.24 -1.49
N GLU A 117 -21.36 -17.03 -0.41
CA GLU A 117 -21.70 -17.43 0.96
C GLU A 117 -21.53 -16.25 1.94
N PRO A 118 -22.47 -15.30 2.03
CA PRO A 118 -22.26 -14.06 2.80
C PRO A 118 -21.95 -14.28 4.28
N GLU A 119 -22.70 -15.14 4.96
CA GLU A 119 -22.54 -15.40 6.41
C GLU A 119 -21.22 -16.15 6.72
N LEU A 120 -20.93 -17.21 5.96
CA LEU A 120 -19.66 -17.94 6.11
C LEU A 120 -18.47 -17.07 5.70
N GLY A 121 -18.63 -16.31 4.62
CA GLY A 121 -17.63 -15.38 4.11
C GLY A 121 -17.29 -14.30 5.14
N GLU A 122 -18.27 -13.75 5.85
CA GLU A 122 -18.01 -12.80 6.94
C GLU A 122 -17.18 -13.44 8.07
N ARG A 123 -17.58 -14.63 8.54
CA ARG A 123 -16.87 -15.36 9.59
C ARG A 123 -15.44 -15.70 9.19
N ILE A 124 -15.23 -16.18 7.97
CA ILE A 124 -13.91 -16.52 7.45
C ILE A 124 -13.07 -15.24 7.29
N MET A 125 -13.58 -14.19 6.65
CA MET A 125 -12.86 -12.93 6.48
C MET A 125 -12.41 -12.33 7.82
N ARG A 126 -13.29 -12.36 8.83
CA ARG A 126 -12.96 -11.91 10.18
C ARG A 126 -11.78 -12.70 10.76
N ALA A 127 -11.80 -14.03 10.63
CA ALA A 127 -10.70 -14.88 11.07
C ALA A 127 -9.40 -14.57 10.31
N LEU A 128 -9.45 -14.43 8.99
CA LEU A 128 -8.25 -14.10 8.18
C LEU A 128 -7.62 -12.77 8.62
N ILE A 129 -8.44 -11.73 8.82
CA ILE A 129 -7.97 -10.40 9.26
C ILE A 129 -7.35 -10.47 10.65
N LEU A 130 -8.01 -11.13 11.61
CA LEU A 130 -7.49 -11.25 12.97
C LEU A 130 -6.19 -12.06 13.01
N ARG A 131 -6.09 -13.15 12.24
CA ARG A 131 -4.85 -13.92 12.08
C ARG A 131 -3.74 -13.06 11.50
N ARG A 132 -4.01 -12.22 10.49
CA ARG A 132 -3.02 -11.30 9.95
C ARG A 132 -2.51 -10.31 11.00
N VAL A 133 -3.41 -9.75 11.82
CA VAL A 133 -3.02 -8.85 12.92
C VAL A 133 -2.13 -9.58 13.93
N ALA A 134 -2.50 -10.80 14.34
CA ALA A 134 -1.70 -11.60 15.24
C ALA A 134 -0.30 -11.91 14.70
N LEU A 135 -0.19 -12.26 13.41
CA LEU A 135 1.10 -12.50 12.75
C LEU A 135 1.97 -11.24 12.71
N LEU A 136 1.36 -10.07 12.50
CA LEU A 136 2.06 -8.78 12.52
C LEU A 136 2.63 -8.44 13.89
N GLU A 137 1.81 -8.58 14.94
CA GLU A 137 2.24 -8.35 16.33
C GLU A 137 3.36 -9.33 16.74
N ALA A 138 3.27 -10.57 16.26
CA ALA A 138 4.21 -11.63 16.55
C ALA A 138 5.48 -11.61 15.67
N GLY A 139 5.56 -10.73 14.66
CA GLY A 139 6.65 -10.73 13.66
C GLY A 139 6.81 -12.08 12.93
N ALA A 140 5.73 -12.82 12.76
CA ALA A 140 5.74 -14.22 12.33
C ALA A 140 5.81 -14.38 10.81
N GLY A 141 6.71 -15.26 10.33
CA GLY A 141 6.76 -15.65 8.91
C GLY A 141 7.36 -14.62 7.95
N GLY A 142 7.75 -13.45 8.44
CA GLY A 142 8.44 -12.44 7.67
C GLY A 142 9.96 -12.46 7.87
N PRO A 143 10.69 -11.49 7.30
CA PRO A 143 12.14 -11.45 7.44
C PRO A 143 12.58 -11.07 8.86
N VAL A 144 13.78 -11.51 9.25
CA VAL A 144 14.51 -10.97 10.40
C VAL A 144 15.47 -9.91 9.90
N LEU A 145 15.30 -8.68 10.39
CA LEU A 145 16.26 -7.61 10.18
C LEU A 145 17.31 -7.68 11.30
N ILE A 146 18.60 -7.60 10.94
CA ILE A 146 19.70 -7.63 11.89
C ILE A 146 20.48 -6.33 11.76
N GLY A 147 20.54 -5.56 12.85
CA GLY A 147 21.28 -4.31 12.92
C GLY A 147 20.85 -3.44 14.11
N PRO A 148 21.57 -2.34 14.38
CA PRO A 148 21.21 -1.43 15.47
C PRO A 148 19.84 -0.78 15.23
N GLU A 149 18.97 -0.78 16.24
CA GLU A 149 17.61 -0.22 16.15
C GLU A 149 17.59 1.27 15.76
N SER A 150 18.61 2.03 16.15
CA SER A 150 18.76 3.44 15.80
C SER A 150 19.35 3.68 14.41
N SER A 151 19.75 2.62 13.68
CA SER A 151 20.33 2.76 12.35
C SER A 151 19.27 3.27 11.36
N PRO A 152 19.56 4.31 10.57
CA PRO A 152 18.63 4.80 9.56
C PRO A 152 18.19 3.74 8.53
N ASP A 153 19.09 2.84 8.15
CA ASP A 153 18.77 1.78 7.18
C ASP A 153 17.88 0.70 7.79
N VAL A 154 18.02 0.41 9.09
CA VAL A 154 17.06 -0.45 9.83
C VAL A 154 15.69 0.21 9.87
N VAL A 155 15.62 1.49 10.24
CA VAL A 155 14.38 2.27 10.30
C VAL A 155 13.69 2.32 8.94
N ARG A 156 14.45 2.49 7.86
CA ARG A 156 13.95 2.45 6.48
C ARG A 156 13.25 1.13 6.17
N LEU A 157 13.92 0.00 6.40
CA LEU A 157 13.35 -1.34 6.10
C LEU A 157 12.19 -1.72 7.03
N GLN A 158 12.28 -1.42 8.33
CA GLN A 158 11.17 -1.63 9.27
C GLN A 158 9.95 -0.81 8.86
N GLY A 159 10.17 0.45 8.50
CA GLY A 159 9.12 1.34 8.00
C GLY A 159 8.46 0.77 6.74
N PHE A 160 9.24 0.26 5.79
CA PHE A 160 8.73 -0.37 4.58
C PHE A 160 7.82 -1.57 4.88
N LEU A 161 8.28 -2.51 5.72
CA LEU A 161 7.54 -3.72 6.08
C LEU A 161 6.27 -3.39 6.88
N ALA A 162 6.38 -2.51 7.88
CA ALA A 162 5.26 -2.08 8.70
C ALA A 162 4.16 -1.40 7.88
N ARG A 163 4.52 -0.49 6.95
CA ARG A 163 3.56 0.20 6.08
C ARG A 163 2.83 -0.76 5.13
N ASN A 164 3.49 -1.83 4.71
CA ASN A 164 2.90 -2.86 3.87
C ASN A 164 2.19 -3.97 4.66
N ALA A 165 2.01 -3.80 5.98
CA ALA A 165 1.43 -4.81 6.87
C ALA A 165 2.08 -6.19 6.61
N TYR A 166 3.40 -6.19 6.53
CA TYR A 166 4.25 -7.36 6.39
C TYR A 166 4.93 -7.66 7.74
N PRO A 167 4.72 -8.84 8.35
CA PRO A 167 5.37 -9.20 9.60
C PRO A 167 6.89 -9.13 9.49
N HIS A 168 7.58 -8.78 10.56
CA HIS A 168 9.04 -8.82 10.61
C HIS A 168 9.54 -8.81 12.06
N GLN A 169 10.80 -9.21 12.24
CA GLN A 169 11.50 -9.12 13.51
C GLN A 169 12.74 -8.24 13.36
N LEU A 170 13.22 -7.71 14.48
CA LEU A 170 14.47 -6.98 14.55
C LEU A 170 15.33 -7.61 15.65
N LEU A 171 16.55 -8.01 15.32
CA LEU A 171 17.55 -8.46 16.26
C LEU A 171 18.72 -7.48 16.28
N ASP A 172 19.11 -7.09 17.49
CA ASP A 172 20.27 -6.24 17.73
C ASP A 172 21.50 -7.15 17.92
N PRO A 173 22.51 -7.11 17.05
CA PRO A 173 23.71 -7.93 17.19
C PRO A 173 24.51 -7.65 18.47
N ALA A 174 24.27 -6.51 19.14
CA ALA A 174 24.87 -6.25 20.45
C ALA A 174 24.22 -7.04 21.60
N LYS A 175 23.01 -7.57 21.39
CA LYS A 175 22.19 -8.25 22.41
C LYS A 175 21.91 -9.71 22.08
N ASP A 176 22.00 -10.09 20.81
CA ASP A 176 21.67 -11.43 20.32
C ASP A 176 22.91 -12.12 19.72
N PRO A 177 23.39 -13.24 20.32
CA PRO A 177 24.58 -13.94 19.85
C PRO A 177 24.48 -14.54 18.45
N ASP A 178 23.29 -14.98 18.02
CA ASP A 178 23.12 -15.58 16.70
C ASP A 178 23.06 -14.51 15.62
N ALA A 179 22.44 -13.37 15.92
CA ALA A 179 22.56 -12.17 15.11
C ALA A 179 24.03 -11.72 14.97
N ALA A 180 24.80 -11.72 16.06
CA ALA A 180 26.22 -11.35 16.03
C ALA A 180 27.05 -12.26 15.12
N LYS A 181 26.83 -13.58 15.17
CA LYS A 181 27.50 -14.55 14.27
C LYS A 181 27.17 -14.29 12.80
N LEU A 182 25.90 -14.02 12.49
CA LEU A 182 25.48 -13.70 11.12
C LEU A 182 26.13 -12.41 10.60
N VAL A 183 26.26 -11.39 11.45
CA VAL A 183 26.98 -10.16 11.09
C VAL A 183 28.46 -10.46 10.81
N GLN A 184 29.12 -11.23 11.68
CA GLN A 184 30.53 -11.61 11.49
C GLN A 184 30.75 -12.37 10.17
N GLN A 185 29.82 -13.24 9.79
CA GLN A 185 29.94 -14.06 8.59
C GLN A 185 29.57 -13.32 7.30
N TYR A 186 28.50 -12.52 7.31
CA TYR A 186 27.90 -11.96 6.10
C TYR A 186 28.07 -10.44 5.93
N ALA A 187 28.36 -9.71 7.00
CA ALA A 187 28.52 -8.25 7.01
C ALA A 187 29.86 -7.81 7.64
N PRO A 188 31.02 -8.15 7.02
CA PRO A 188 32.32 -7.71 7.51
C PRO A 188 32.51 -6.20 7.44
N ASN A 189 31.74 -5.49 6.59
CA ASN A 189 31.75 -4.03 6.51
C ASN A 189 30.48 -3.44 7.15
N PRO A 190 30.56 -2.32 7.89
CA PRO A 190 29.37 -1.65 8.44
C PRO A 190 28.31 -1.27 7.38
N ALA A 191 28.72 -1.03 6.13
CA ALA A 191 27.82 -0.70 5.03
C ALA A 191 26.93 -1.88 4.57
N ASP A 192 27.29 -3.11 4.94
CA ASP A 192 26.51 -4.33 4.65
C ASP A 192 25.29 -4.46 5.57
N LEU A 193 25.21 -3.65 6.64
CA LEU A 193 24.09 -3.62 7.57
C LEU A 193 22.99 -2.64 7.12
N PRO A 194 21.71 -2.95 7.41
CA PRO A 194 21.24 -4.17 8.08
C PRO A 194 21.25 -5.40 7.17
N LEU A 195 21.45 -6.57 7.76
CA LEU A 195 21.13 -7.81 7.07
C LEU A 195 19.61 -8.03 7.12
N ALA A 196 19.04 -8.57 6.04
CA ALA A 196 17.66 -9.06 6.03
C ALA A 196 17.68 -10.56 5.70
N VAL A 197 17.34 -11.38 6.69
CA VAL A 197 17.21 -12.83 6.53
C VAL A 197 15.77 -13.14 6.14
N CYS A 198 15.55 -13.51 4.88
CA CYS A 198 14.22 -13.80 4.35
C CYS A 198 13.76 -15.22 4.73
N PRO A 199 12.44 -15.51 4.74
CA PRO A 199 11.91 -16.81 5.16
C PRO A 199 12.44 -18.02 4.38
N LYS A 200 12.85 -17.83 3.12
CA LYS A 200 13.47 -18.88 2.29
C LYS A 200 14.97 -19.09 2.56
N GLY A 201 15.53 -18.46 3.59
CA GLY A 201 16.96 -18.52 3.94
C GLY A 201 17.85 -17.55 3.16
N THR A 202 17.33 -16.81 2.18
CA THR A 202 18.09 -15.77 1.47
C THR A 202 18.51 -14.66 2.44
N ILE A 203 19.80 -14.36 2.51
CA ILE A 203 20.34 -13.25 3.29
C ILE A 203 20.69 -12.10 2.36
N LEU A 204 20.04 -10.96 2.53
CA LEU A 204 20.33 -9.73 1.79
C LEU A 204 21.16 -8.78 2.66
N LYS A 205 22.11 -8.09 2.03
CA LYS A 205 22.99 -7.11 2.69
C LYS A 205 22.53 -5.70 2.36
N ASN A 206 22.11 -4.95 3.37
CA ASN A 206 21.53 -3.61 3.26
C ASN A 206 20.64 -3.41 2.02
N PRO A 207 19.61 -4.26 1.80
CA PRO A 207 18.85 -4.22 0.56
C PRO A 207 18.07 -2.91 0.40
N SER A 208 17.80 -2.57 -0.85
CA SER A 208 16.71 -1.63 -1.16
C SER A 208 15.34 -2.25 -0.82
N GLU A 209 14.34 -1.39 -0.62
CA GLU A 209 12.95 -1.82 -0.39
C GLU A 209 12.44 -2.72 -1.53
N ALA A 210 12.83 -2.42 -2.78
CA ALA A 210 12.45 -3.20 -3.96
C ALA A 210 13.12 -4.58 -4.02
N GLU A 211 14.39 -4.69 -3.64
CA GLU A 211 15.09 -5.99 -3.55
C GLU A 211 14.46 -6.88 -2.47
N LEU A 212 14.19 -6.31 -1.29
CA LEU A 212 13.54 -7.02 -0.21
C LEU A 212 12.13 -7.48 -0.63
N ALA A 213 11.33 -6.60 -1.24
CA ALA A 213 10.00 -6.94 -1.73
C ALA A 213 9.98 -8.12 -2.71
N ARG A 214 10.96 -8.17 -3.64
CA ARG A 214 11.09 -9.29 -4.58
C ARG A 214 11.45 -10.59 -3.86
N ALA A 215 12.40 -10.55 -2.92
CA ALA A 215 12.78 -11.71 -2.13
C ALA A 215 11.61 -12.26 -1.27
N LEU A 216 10.69 -11.38 -0.86
CA LEU A 216 9.49 -11.71 -0.10
C LEU A 216 8.28 -12.09 -0.97
N GLY A 217 8.40 -12.05 -2.30
CA GLY A 217 7.30 -12.41 -3.22
C GLY A 217 6.16 -11.39 -3.30
N MET A 218 6.38 -10.13 -2.89
CA MET A 218 5.33 -9.09 -2.83
C MET A 218 4.92 -8.54 -4.20
N VAL A 219 5.71 -8.80 -5.25
CA VAL A 219 5.59 -8.11 -6.55
C VAL A 219 5.31 -9.10 -7.71
N PRO A 220 4.26 -9.93 -7.62
CA PRO A 220 4.03 -10.97 -8.61
C PRO A 220 3.53 -10.34 -9.91
N ILE A 221 4.38 -10.22 -10.92
CA ILE A 221 3.96 -9.94 -12.31
C ILE A 221 4.75 -10.91 -13.19
N ASP A 222 4.17 -12.08 -13.41
CA ASP A 222 4.86 -13.17 -14.09
C ASP A 222 4.33 -13.40 -15.51
N ASP A 223 3.13 -12.87 -15.82
CA ASP A 223 2.50 -12.99 -17.13
C ASP A 223 2.59 -11.69 -17.92
N LYS A 224 3.53 -11.66 -18.87
CA LYS A 224 3.77 -10.53 -19.78
C LYS A 224 2.66 -10.36 -20.84
N SER A 225 1.80 -11.36 -21.03
CA SER A 225 0.78 -11.38 -22.08
C SER A 225 -0.59 -10.89 -21.60
N ARG A 226 -0.80 -10.82 -20.28
CA ARG A 226 -2.08 -10.43 -19.70
C ARG A 226 -2.36 -8.94 -19.90
N THR A 227 -3.50 -8.63 -20.52
CA THR A 227 -4.10 -7.30 -20.53
C THR A 227 -5.14 -7.21 -19.42
N TYR A 228 -5.07 -6.16 -18.61
CA TYR A 228 -6.06 -5.86 -17.57
C TYR A 228 -7.17 -4.96 -18.11
N ASP A 229 -8.38 -5.06 -17.57
CA ASP A 229 -9.42 -4.08 -17.87
C ASP A 229 -9.02 -2.71 -17.32
N VAL A 230 -8.45 -2.69 -16.11
CA VAL A 230 -8.11 -1.46 -15.37
C VAL A 230 -6.74 -1.59 -14.71
N ALA A 231 -5.85 -0.63 -14.99
CA ALA A 231 -4.64 -0.39 -14.19
C ALA A 231 -4.82 0.85 -13.31
N VAL A 232 -4.71 0.69 -12.00
CA VAL A 232 -4.79 1.79 -11.02
C VAL A 232 -3.37 2.12 -10.56
N VAL A 233 -2.94 3.37 -10.77
CA VAL A 233 -1.60 3.84 -10.38
C VAL A 233 -1.71 4.72 -9.14
N GLY A 234 -1.41 4.14 -7.98
CA GLY A 234 -1.47 4.70 -6.64
C GLY A 234 -2.43 3.92 -5.76
N ALA A 235 -1.96 3.48 -4.59
CA ALA A 235 -2.77 2.70 -3.63
C ALA A 235 -3.21 3.54 -2.42
N GLY A 236 -3.40 4.85 -2.62
CA GLY A 236 -4.07 5.71 -1.64
C GLY A 236 -5.58 5.47 -1.55
N PRO A 237 -6.33 6.27 -0.77
CA PRO A 237 -7.77 6.09 -0.62
C PRO A 237 -8.56 6.09 -1.94
N ALA A 238 -8.19 6.95 -2.90
CA ALA A 238 -8.82 6.98 -4.22
C ALA A 238 -8.58 5.68 -4.99
N GLY A 239 -7.32 5.25 -5.13
CA GLY A 239 -7.00 4.04 -5.88
C GLY A 239 -7.50 2.75 -5.22
N LEU A 240 -7.47 2.66 -3.89
CA LEU A 240 -8.07 1.52 -3.17
C LEU A 240 -9.58 1.49 -3.36
N SER A 241 -10.26 2.65 -3.32
CA SER A 241 -11.70 2.75 -3.61
C SER A 241 -11.99 2.29 -5.04
N THR A 242 -11.30 2.84 -6.05
CA THR A 242 -11.43 2.39 -7.44
C THR A 242 -11.22 0.90 -7.60
N ALA A 243 -10.19 0.33 -6.94
CA ALA A 243 -9.92 -1.09 -7.01
C ALA A 243 -11.06 -1.94 -6.43
N VAL A 244 -11.65 -1.52 -5.30
CA VAL A 244 -12.83 -2.19 -4.72
C VAL A 244 -14.00 -2.13 -5.69
N TYR A 245 -14.38 -0.94 -6.16
CA TYR A 245 -15.56 -0.77 -7.02
C TYR A 245 -15.41 -1.54 -8.34
N ALA A 246 -14.29 -1.34 -9.05
CA ALA A 246 -14.05 -2.01 -10.33
C ALA A 246 -13.96 -3.54 -10.19
N ALA A 247 -13.24 -4.06 -9.19
CA ALA A 247 -13.13 -5.51 -9.01
C ALA A 247 -14.44 -6.15 -8.55
N SER A 248 -15.25 -5.45 -7.74
CA SER A 248 -16.55 -5.95 -7.29
C SER A 248 -17.56 -6.10 -8.42
N GLU A 249 -17.40 -5.34 -9.51
CA GLU A 249 -18.21 -5.42 -10.74
C GLU A 249 -17.59 -6.38 -11.78
N GLY A 250 -16.59 -7.16 -11.38
CA GLY A 250 -16.01 -8.24 -12.19
C GLY A 250 -14.90 -7.82 -13.15
N LEU A 251 -14.44 -6.56 -13.11
CA LEU A 251 -13.31 -6.12 -13.92
C LEU A 251 -12.00 -6.73 -13.42
N SER A 252 -11.11 -7.07 -14.35
CA SER A 252 -9.74 -7.46 -14.01
C SER A 252 -8.89 -6.22 -13.66
N VAL A 253 -8.60 -6.06 -12.36
CA VAL A 253 -7.90 -4.88 -11.82
C VAL A 253 -6.48 -5.23 -11.39
N VAL A 254 -5.53 -4.37 -11.75
CA VAL A 254 -4.18 -4.35 -11.17
C VAL A 254 -3.90 -2.99 -10.53
N VAL A 255 -3.31 -2.99 -9.33
CA VAL A 255 -3.02 -1.79 -8.55
C VAL A 255 -1.51 -1.70 -8.31
N PHE A 256 -0.92 -0.55 -8.63
CA PHE A 256 0.49 -0.25 -8.42
C PHE A 256 0.66 0.84 -7.39
N ASP A 257 1.66 0.71 -6.51
CA ASP A 257 2.13 1.81 -5.67
C ASP A 257 3.62 1.69 -5.44
N ALA A 258 4.36 2.79 -5.53
CA ALA A 258 5.81 2.76 -5.43
C ALA A 258 6.34 2.39 -4.04
N ARG A 259 5.52 2.47 -2.98
CA ARG A 259 5.99 2.31 -1.59
C ARG A 259 5.12 1.38 -0.77
N ALA A 260 3.84 1.72 -0.62
CA ALA A 260 2.94 1.02 0.30
C ALA A 260 1.48 1.38 0.01
N PHE A 261 0.56 0.48 0.38
CA PHE A 261 -0.85 0.85 0.37
C PHE A 261 -1.19 1.93 1.40
N GLY A 262 -2.30 2.62 1.18
CA GLY A 262 -2.83 3.69 2.02
C GLY A 262 -2.36 5.09 1.68
N GLY A 263 -1.28 5.24 0.91
CA GLY A 263 -0.73 6.54 0.52
C GLY A 263 -0.50 7.45 1.72
N GLN A 264 -0.69 8.76 1.54
CA GLN A 264 -0.55 9.72 2.65
C GLN A 264 -1.54 9.48 3.80
N ALA A 265 -2.75 8.98 3.49
CA ALA A 265 -3.75 8.72 4.52
C ALA A 265 -3.30 7.61 5.47
N GLY A 266 -2.62 6.57 4.96
CA GLY A 266 -2.05 5.47 5.75
C GLY A 266 -1.07 5.96 6.82
N ALA A 267 -0.33 7.03 6.54
CA ALA A 267 0.62 7.65 7.46
C ALA A 267 -0.03 8.49 8.57
N SER A 268 -1.35 8.72 8.53
CA SER A 268 -2.03 9.50 9.56
C SER A 268 -2.18 8.68 10.85
N ALA A 269 -1.68 9.21 11.96
CA ALA A 269 -1.82 8.59 13.28
C ALA A 269 -3.29 8.42 13.68
N ARG A 270 -4.15 9.39 13.35
CA ARG A 270 -5.59 9.37 13.63
C ARG A 270 -6.36 10.24 12.65
N ILE A 271 -7.47 9.69 12.14
CA ILE A 271 -8.43 10.36 11.27
C ILE A 271 -9.75 10.45 12.04
N GLU A 272 -10.13 11.66 12.46
CA GLU A 272 -11.34 11.93 13.26
C GLU A 272 -12.48 12.53 12.41
N ASN A 273 -12.19 12.93 11.16
CA ASN A 273 -13.14 13.55 10.25
C ASN A 273 -13.58 12.63 9.11
N TYR A 274 -13.50 11.30 9.32
CA TYR A 274 -14.07 10.32 8.40
C TYR A 274 -15.37 9.76 9.00
N LEU A 275 -16.47 9.90 8.26
CA LEU A 275 -17.80 9.52 8.71
C LEU A 275 -17.86 8.03 9.07
N GLY A 276 -18.55 7.71 10.17
CA GLY A 276 -18.73 6.32 10.64
C GLY A 276 -17.73 5.87 11.71
N PHE A 277 -16.71 6.67 12.06
CA PHE A 277 -15.76 6.37 13.14
C PHE A 277 -15.83 7.44 14.23
N PRO A 278 -16.79 7.35 15.18
CA PRO A 278 -16.98 8.38 16.21
C PRO A 278 -15.77 8.54 17.14
N ALA A 279 -15.00 7.46 17.36
CA ALA A 279 -13.74 7.51 18.10
C ALA A 279 -12.53 7.85 17.19
N GLY A 280 -12.74 8.14 15.91
CA GLY A 280 -11.70 8.17 14.89
C GLY A 280 -11.09 6.80 14.60
N ILE A 281 -10.21 6.75 13.61
CA ILE A 281 -9.49 5.54 13.18
C ILE A 281 -8.08 5.91 12.71
N SER A 282 -7.07 5.07 12.95
CA SER A 282 -5.74 5.31 12.37
C SER A 282 -5.80 5.17 10.84
N GLY A 283 -4.97 5.93 10.13
CA GLY A 283 -4.81 5.84 8.69
C GLY A 283 -4.58 4.41 8.20
N GLN A 284 -3.57 3.75 8.75
CA GLN A 284 -3.20 2.38 8.41
C GLN A 284 -4.36 1.39 8.57
N ALA A 285 -5.14 1.49 9.66
CA ALA A 285 -6.29 0.60 9.86
C ALA A 285 -7.42 0.87 8.85
N LEU A 286 -7.69 2.13 8.51
CA LEU A 286 -8.70 2.49 7.52
C LEU A 286 -8.31 1.94 6.13
N THR A 287 -7.09 2.20 5.69
CA THR A 287 -6.63 1.80 4.35
C THR A 287 -6.30 0.32 4.26
N GLY A 288 -5.84 -0.30 5.35
CA GLY A 288 -5.61 -1.75 5.42
C GLY A 288 -6.90 -2.55 5.25
N ARG A 289 -8.03 -2.07 5.78
CA ARG A 289 -9.36 -2.68 5.53
C ARG A 289 -9.73 -2.61 4.04
N ALA A 290 -9.53 -1.46 3.41
CA ALA A 290 -9.79 -1.28 1.97
C ALA A 290 -8.86 -2.14 1.10
N TYR A 291 -7.59 -2.29 1.48
CA TYR A 291 -6.63 -3.18 0.82
C TYR A 291 -7.11 -4.63 0.84
N VAL A 292 -7.48 -5.15 2.01
CA VAL A 292 -8.03 -6.52 2.16
C VAL A 292 -9.33 -6.67 1.37
N GLN A 293 -10.19 -5.65 1.36
CA GLN A 293 -11.44 -5.67 0.61
C GLN A 293 -11.21 -5.74 -0.91
N ALA A 294 -10.25 -4.99 -1.44
CA ALA A 294 -9.90 -5.06 -2.86
C ALA A 294 -9.32 -6.43 -3.22
N GLN A 295 -8.49 -7.03 -2.35
CA GLN A 295 -8.00 -8.41 -2.54
C GLN A 295 -9.13 -9.43 -2.52
N LYS A 296 -10.12 -9.28 -1.62
CA LYS A 296 -11.33 -10.13 -1.56
C LYS A 296 -12.05 -10.14 -2.91
N PHE A 297 -12.15 -9.00 -3.59
CA PHE A 297 -12.78 -8.90 -4.91
C PHE A 297 -11.85 -9.31 -6.07
N GLY A 298 -10.58 -9.58 -5.80
CA GLY A 298 -9.63 -10.10 -6.79
C GLY A 298 -8.75 -9.05 -7.45
N ALA A 299 -8.72 -7.82 -6.94
CA ALA A 299 -7.74 -6.83 -7.39
C ALA A 299 -6.32 -7.34 -7.11
N ARG A 300 -5.46 -7.33 -8.13
CA ARG A 300 -4.06 -7.72 -8.00
C ARG A 300 -3.25 -6.56 -7.45
N MET A 301 -2.81 -6.68 -6.20
CA MET A 301 -1.98 -5.70 -5.54
C MET A 301 -0.51 -5.95 -5.87
N VAL A 302 0.15 -4.97 -6.49
CA VAL A 302 1.56 -5.06 -6.86
C VAL A 302 2.29 -3.90 -6.21
N ILE A 303 2.75 -4.13 -4.98
CA ILE A 303 3.33 -3.11 -4.12
C ILE A 303 4.54 -3.70 -3.39
N PRO A 304 5.71 -3.04 -3.41
CA PRO A 304 6.04 -1.82 -4.14
C PRO A 304 6.28 -2.07 -5.64
N ALA A 305 5.69 -1.23 -6.49
CA ALA A 305 6.00 -1.11 -7.90
C ALA A 305 5.64 0.31 -8.39
N GLY A 306 6.66 1.10 -8.73
CA GLY A 306 6.49 2.42 -9.32
C GLY A 306 6.26 2.35 -10.83
N ILE A 307 5.40 3.23 -11.35
CA ILE A 307 5.23 3.44 -12.79
C ILE A 307 6.09 4.64 -13.20
N SER A 308 6.96 4.42 -14.19
CA SER A 308 7.88 5.44 -14.71
C SER A 308 7.31 6.19 -15.91
N ARG A 309 6.47 5.53 -16.73
CA ARG A 309 5.88 6.13 -17.94
C ARG A 309 4.54 5.46 -18.30
N LEU A 310 3.60 6.26 -18.79
CA LEU A 310 2.42 5.80 -19.52
C LEU A 310 2.62 6.01 -21.02
N ASP A 311 2.47 4.95 -21.82
CA ASP A 311 2.35 5.05 -23.26
C ASP A 311 0.86 4.97 -23.66
N SER A 312 0.35 6.09 -24.15
CA SER A 312 -1.04 6.30 -24.57
C SER A 312 -1.23 6.35 -26.09
N SER A 313 -0.18 6.05 -26.86
CA SER A 313 -0.22 6.12 -28.32
C SER A 313 -1.10 5.04 -28.95
N GLU A 314 -1.26 3.91 -28.26
CA GLU A 314 -2.06 2.75 -28.69
C GLU A 314 -3.01 2.27 -27.59
N SER A 315 -4.04 1.51 -27.98
CA SER A 315 -4.95 0.81 -27.08
C SER A 315 -4.82 -0.70 -27.32
N PRO A 316 -4.73 -1.54 -26.26
CA PRO A 316 -4.66 -1.18 -24.84
C PRO A 316 -3.36 -0.45 -24.48
N PHE A 317 -3.45 0.44 -23.48
CA PHE A 317 -2.35 1.27 -22.99
C PHE A 317 -1.23 0.44 -22.40
N THR A 318 0.00 0.97 -22.45
CA THR A 318 1.18 0.31 -21.87
C THR A 318 1.75 1.13 -20.72
N LEU A 319 1.83 0.52 -19.53
CA LEU A 319 2.49 1.09 -18.36
C LEU A 319 3.90 0.51 -18.25
N HIS A 320 4.89 1.39 -18.15
CA HIS A 320 6.28 1.03 -17.90
C HIS A 320 6.57 1.11 -16.40
N LEU A 321 6.99 0.02 -15.79
CA LEU A 321 7.42 -0.01 -14.40
C LEU A 321 8.87 0.50 -14.28
N GLU A 322 9.25 0.99 -13.11
CA GLU A 322 10.63 1.40 -12.80
C GLU A 322 11.63 0.22 -12.91
N ASP A 323 11.16 -1.01 -12.74
CA ASP A 323 11.96 -2.23 -12.91
C ASP A 323 11.96 -2.80 -14.34
N ARG A 324 11.52 -1.99 -15.31
CA ARG A 324 11.46 -2.28 -16.76
C ARG A 324 10.41 -3.32 -17.17
N ARG A 325 9.61 -3.86 -16.26
CA ARG A 325 8.45 -4.66 -16.65
C ARG A 325 7.42 -3.77 -17.35
N LEU A 326 6.65 -4.39 -18.25
CA LEU A 326 5.56 -3.75 -18.97
C LEU A 326 4.24 -4.39 -18.55
N VAL A 327 3.20 -3.56 -18.42
CA VAL A 327 1.84 -4.01 -18.12
C VAL A 327 0.88 -3.34 -19.08
N ARG A 328 -0.06 -4.11 -19.65
CA ARG A 328 -1.08 -3.59 -20.57
C ARG A 328 -2.42 -3.46 -19.88
N ALA A 329 -3.15 -2.37 -20.15
CA ALA A 329 -4.51 -2.18 -19.65
C ALA A 329 -5.41 -1.43 -20.63
N SER A 330 -6.68 -1.82 -20.71
CA SER A 330 -7.68 -1.17 -21.56
C SER A 330 -8.03 0.25 -21.08
N THR A 331 -7.95 0.47 -19.77
CA THR A 331 -8.14 1.76 -19.10
C THR A 331 -7.09 1.96 -18.01
N VAL A 332 -6.79 3.22 -17.69
CA VAL A 332 -5.83 3.59 -16.64
C VAL A 332 -6.45 4.60 -15.69
N VAL A 333 -6.25 4.42 -14.39
CA VAL A 333 -6.67 5.37 -13.36
C VAL A 333 -5.45 5.94 -12.66
N VAL A 334 -5.20 7.22 -12.85
CA VAL A 334 -4.18 8.01 -12.18
C VAL A 334 -4.69 8.35 -10.78
N ALA A 335 -4.22 7.62 -9.77
CA ALA A 335 -4.51 7.83 -8.36
C ALA A 335 -3.24 8.06 -7.54
N SER A 336 -2.18 8.59 -8.19
CA SER A 336 -0.83 8.71 -7.63
C SER A 336 -0.71 9.76 -6.53
N GLY A 337 -1.78 10.50 -6.27
CA GLY A 337 -1.89 11.50 -5.21
C GLY A 337 -0.86 12.62 -5.37
N ALA A 338 -0.29 13.03 -4.23
CA ALA A 338 0.70 14.08 -4.15
C ALA A 338 1.86 13.68 -3.24
N ARG A 339 3.03 14.28 -3.46
CA ARG A 339 4.25 14.13 -2.64
C ARG A 339 4.41 15.36 -1.77
N TYR A 340 4.87 15.21 -0.53
CA TYR A 340 5.14 16.37 0.31
C TYR A 340 6.19 17.28 -0.32
N ARG A 341 5.97 18.58 -0.23
CA ARG A 341 6.94 19.58 -0.66
C ARG A 341 8.22 19.45 0.15
N ARG A 342 9.33 19.73 -0.52
CA ARG A 342 10.67 19.79 0.09
C ARG A 342 10.95 21.21 0.57
N LEU A 343 11.69 21.34 1.65
CA LEU A 343 12.26 22.63 2.04
C LEU A 343 13.35 23.00 1.04
N ASN A 344 13.38 24.27 0.65
CA ASN A 344 14.47 24.80 -0.17
C ASN A 344 15.64 25.20 0.74
N VAL A 345 16.29 24.22 1.37
CA VAL A 345 17.45 24.41 2.25
C VAL A 345 18.60 23.51 1.81
N PRO A 346 19.86 23.97 1.94
CA PRO A 346 21.02 23.12 1.70
C PRO A 346 20.97 21.85 2.54
N ASN A 347 21.58 20.78 2.02
CA ASN A 347 21.77 19.49 2.71
C ASN A 347 20.49 18.69 3.06
N LEU A 348 19.28 19.13 2.69
CA LEU A 348 18.05 18.40 3.01
C LEU A 348 18.11 16.92 2.61
N SER A 349 18.52 16.65 1.37
CA SER A 349 18.64 15.28 0.83
C SER A 349 19.67 14.42 1.57
N ASN A 350 20.65 15.02 2.26
CA ASN A 350 21.60 14.28 3.08
C ASN A 350 20.94 13.74 4.35
N PHE A 351 19.81 14.29 4.79
CA PHE A 351 19.18 13.92 6.07
C PHE A 351 17.80 13.29 5.91
N GLU A 352 17.26 13.19 4.69
CA GLU A 352 16.02 12.43 4.42
C GLU A 352 16.18 10.97 4.87
N GLY A 353 15.29 10.50 5.75
CA GLY A 353 15.39 9.17 6.38
C GLY A 353 16.47 9.04 7.45
N ARG A 354 17.24 10.11 7.70
CA ARG A 354 18.36 10.19 8.66
C ARG A 354 18.17 11.37 9.62
N GLY A 355 16.94 11.57 10.09
CA GLY A 355 16.55 12.68 10.95
C GLY A 355 15.52 13.62 10.32
N VAL A 356 15.34 13.62 8.99
CA VAL A 356 14.24 14.31 8.31
C VAL A 356 13.17 13.31 7.90
N TRP A 357 11.95 13.55 8.37
CA TRP A 357 10.80 12.66 8.24
C TRP A 357 9.62 13.38 7.58
N TYR A 358 8.87 12.65 6.76
CA TYR A 358 7.64 13.13 6.09
C TYR A 358 6.38 12.44 6.64
N TRP A 359 6.51 11.76 7.77
CA TRP A 359 5.45 11.03 8.45
C TRP A 359 5.80 10.89 9.93
N ALA A 360 4.81 10.52 10.74
CA ALA A 360 5.00 10.22 12.15
C ALA A 360 4.35 8.86 12.46
N SER A 361 5.17 7.82 12.66
CA SER A 361 4.72 6.48 13.02
C SER A 361 5.29 6.05 14.38
N PRO A 362 4.84 4.93 14.96
CA PRO A 362 5.46 4.37 16.17
C PRO A 362 6.97 4.11 16.04
N ILE A 363 7.49 3.90 14.82
CA ILE A 363 8.92 3.69 14.59
C ILE A 363 9.69 4.99 14.84
N GLU A 364 9.34 6.09 14.17
CA GLU A 364 10.01 7.38 14.40
C GLU A 364 9.72 7.93 15.80
N ALA A 365 8.52 7.68 16.33
CA ALA A 365 8.14 8.09 17.68
C ALA A 365 9.04 7.46 18.75
N ARG A 366 9.48 6.20 18.58
CA ARG A 366 10.47 5.56 19.48
C ARG A 366 11.79 6.32 19.49
N LEU A 367 12.26 6.75 18.32
CA LEU A 367 13.51 7.52 18.19
C LEU A 367 13.41 8.90 18.85
N CYS A 368 12.21 9.47 18.92
CA CYS A 368 11.99 10.80 19.53
C CYS A 368 11.82 10.75 21.05
N ARG A 369 11.88 9.57 21.70
CA ARG A 369 11.57 9.43 23.11
C ARG A 369 12.54 10.22 23.98
N GLY A 370 12.02 11.21 24.71
CA GLY A 370 12.84 12.07 25.59
C GLY A 370 13.64 13.15 24.86
N GLU A 371 13.51 13.25 23.53
CA GLU A 371 14.22 14.21 22.70
C GLU A 371 13.36 15.47 22.42
N GLU A 372 14.00 16.59 22.11
CA GLU A 372 13.33 17.73 21.48
C GLU A 372 13.23 17.49 19.96
N ILE A 373 12.11 17.88 19.34
CA ILE A 373 11.89 17.72 17.90
C ILE A 373 11.37 19.00 17.26
N VAL A 374 11.61 19.15 15.96
CA VAL A 374 11.04 20.22 15.13
C VAL A 374 9.97 19.65 14.21
N LEU A 375 8.81 20.29 14.14
CA LEU A 375 7.72 19.94 13.24
C LEU A 375 7.32 21.18 12.42
N VAL A 376 7.33 21.07 11.10
CA VAL A 376 7.04 22.19 10.20
C VAL A 376 5.70 21.96 9.50
N GLY A 377 4.74 22.86 9.69
CA GLY A 377 3.45 22.82 9.00
C GLY A 377 2.31 23.37 9.84
N GLY A 378 1.35 24.04 9.20
CA GLY A 378 0.18 24.65 9.86
C GLY A 378 -1.16 23.96 9.57
N GLY A 379 -1.16 22.86 8.80
CA GLY A 379 -2.39 22.17 8.40
C GLY A 379 -2.73 20.95 9.27
N ASN A 380 -3.87 20.31 9.00
CA ASN A 380 -4.39 19.19 9.80
C ASN A 380 -3.40 18.03 10.00
N SER A 381 -2.65 17.62 8.97
CA SER A 381 -1.67 16.54 9.09
C SER A 381 -0.54 16.90 10.07
N ALA A 382 -0.10 18.16 10.06
CA ALA A 382 0.90 18.67 10.98
C ALA A 382 0.38 18.63 12.43
N GLY A 383 -0.84 19.10 12.65
CA GLY A 383 -1.46 19.09 13.98
C GLY A 383 -1.70 17.68 14.55
N GLN A 384 -2.16 16.74 13.72
CA GLN A 384 -2.32 15.35 14.14
C GLN A 384 -0.98 14.69 14.49
N ALA A 385 0.06 14.94 13.68
CA ALA A 385 1.40 14.45 13.97
C ALA A 385 1.97 15.05 15.26
N ALA A 386 1.77 16.35 15.50
CA ALA A 386 2.20 17.01 16.73
C ALA A 386 1.54 16.38 17.96
N VAL A 387 0.21 16.21 17.95
CA VAL A 387 -0.55 15.58 19.05
C VAL A 387 -0.12 14.13 19.28
N PHE A 388 0.18 13.37 18.23
CA PHE A 388 0.68 12.00 18.35
C PHE A 388 2.08 11.95 18.99
N LEU A 389 3.02 12.71 18.41
CA LEU A 389 4.42 12.73 18.84
C LEU A 389 4.60 13.31 20.25
N ARG A 390 3.65 14.12 20.74
CA ARG A 390 3.71 14.71 22.09
C ARG A 390 3.85 13.66 23.19
N ASN A 391 3.34 12.44 22.96
CA ASN A 391 3.39 11.37 23.95
C ASN A 391 4.79 10.71 24.05
N PHE A 392 5.73 11.12 23.19
CA PHE A 392 7.07 10.54 23.08
C PHE A 392 8.14 11.62 23.24
N ALA A 393 8.00 12.74 22.54
CA ALA A 393 8.95 13.85 22.57
C ALA A 393 8.92 14.59 23.91
N LYS A 394 10.10 15.03 24.37
CA LYS A 394 10.24 15.95 25.51
C LYS A 394 9.66 17.32 25.19
N LYS A 395 9.88 17.82 23.98
CA LYS A 395 9.34 19.10 23.48
C LYS A 395 9.18 19.08 21.97
N ILE A 396 8.11 19.71 21.47
CA ILE A 396 7.85 19.90 20.04
C ILE A 396 7.88 21.38 19.73
N TRP A 397 8.82 21.78 18.87
CA TRP A 397 8.86 23.11 18.26
C TRP A 397 8.06 23.05 16.95
N MET A 398 6.86 23.63 16.94
CA MET A 398 5.96 23.61 15.80
C MET A 398 6.08 24.92 14.99
N LEU A 399 6.74 24.84 13.84
CA LEU A 399 7.08 26.00 13.00
C LEU A 399 6.01 26.20 11.94
N VAL A 400 5.47 27.42 11.88
CA VAL A 400 4.40 27.83 10.99
C VAL A 400 4.81 29.11 10.27
N ARG A 401 4.74 29.13 8.94
CA ARG A 401 5.06 30.33 8.14
C ARG A 401 4.01 31.42 8.24
N GLY A 402 2.75 31.02 8.41
CA GLY A 402 1.63 31.95 8.57
C GLY A 402 1.58 32.59 9.97
N PRO A 403 0.66 33.56 10.15
CA PRO A 403 0.48 34.25 11.43
C PRO A 403 -0.21 33.40 12.50
N SER A 404 -0.87 32.29 12.11
CA SER A 404 -1.59 31.40 13.03
C SER A 404 -1.85 30.03 12.41
N LEU A 405 -2.42 29.11 13.20
CA LEU A 405 -2.94 27.82 12.73
C LEU A 405 -4.35 27.91 12.10
N THR A 406 -5.07 29.02 12.31
CA THR A 406 -6.52 29.12 12.06
C THR A 406 -6.92 29.07 10.59
N GLU A 407 -6.00 29.37 9.68
CA GLU A 407 -6.28 29.42 8.24
C GLU A 407 -6.47 28.02 7.62
N SER A 408 -5.71 27.02 8.09
CA SER A 408 -5.65 25.70 7.43
C SER A 408 -5.85 24.50 8.34
N MET A 409 -5.82 24.70 9.66
CA MET A 409 -6.08 23.66 10.65
C MET A 409 -7.53 23.69 11.14
N SER A 410 -8.11 22.52 11.33
CA SER A 410 -9.43 22.38 11.93
C SER A 410 -9.45 22.84 13.38
N ARG A 411 -10.50 23.55 13.78
CA ARG A 411 -10.62 24.21 15.09
C ARG A 411 -10.30 23.30 16.28
N TYR A 412 -10.81 22.07 16.29
CA TYR A 412 -10.56 21.13 17.39
C TYR A 412 -9.08 20.79 17.60
N LEU A 413 -8.27 20.77 16.54
CA LEU A 413 -6.83 20.53 16.65
C LEU A 413 -6.10 21.73 17.21
N ILE A 414 -6.51 22.94 16.83
CA ILE A 414 -5.97 24.18 17.37
C ILE A 414 -6.22 24.23 18.88
N ASP A 415 -7.46 23.98 19.30
CA ASP A 415 -7.83 23.96 20.71
C ASP A 415 -7.08 22.85 21.47
N ARG A 416 -6.89 21.68 20.85
CA ARG A 416 -6.10 20.59 21.45
C ARG A 416 -4.63 20.97 21.62
N ILE A 417 -4.00 21.54 20.59
CA ILE A 417 -2.58 21.94 20.63
C ILE A 417 -2.36 23.05 21.67
N ALA A 418 -3.27 24.03 21.75
CA ALA A 418 -3.16 25.11 22.73
C ALA A 418 -3.21 24.64 24.19
N ASN A 419 -3.79 23.46 24.45
CA ASN A 419 -3.87 22.86 25.78
C ASN A 419 -2.70 21.89 26.10
N LEU A 420 -1.69 21.79 25.23
CA LEU A 420 -0.54 20.92 25.42
C LEU A 420 0.69 21.75 25.82
N ASP A 421 1.29 21.40 26.95
CA ASP A 421 2.41 22.09 27.58
C ASP A 421 3.76 21.84 26.88
N ASN A 422 3.92 20.69 26.24
CA ASN A 422 5.15 20.31 25.54
C ASN A 422 5.16 20.65 24.04
N ILE A 423 4.21 21.46 23.54
CA ILE A 423 4.18 21.96 22.17
C ILE A 423 4.28 23.48 22.17
N GLU A 424 5.31 24.01 21.52
CA GLU A 424 5.50 25.45 21.33
C GLU A 424 5.29 25.81 19.87
N VAL A 425 4.29 26.64 19.58
CA VAL A 425 3.97 27.09 18.22
C VAL A 425 4.72 28.38 17.92
N LEU A 426 5.62 28.31 16.94
CA LEU A 426 6.40 29.44 16.44
C LEU A 426 5.81 29.90 15.10
N THR A 427 5.09 31.02 15.11
CA THR A 427 4.53 31.64 13.91
C THR A 427 5.58 32.45 13.16
N HIS A 428 5.31 32.79 11.90
CA HIS A 428 6.27 33.46 11.02
C HIS A 428 7.65 32.81 10.97
N THR A 429 7.74 31.51 11.22
CA THR A 429 9.03 30.83 11.41
C THR A 429 9.29 29.79 10.34
N GLU A 430 10.50 29.78 9.79
CA GLU A 430 10.93 28.84 8.75
C GLU A 430 12.32 28.25 9.05
N VAL A 431 12.52 26.99 8.66
CA VAL A 431 13.84 26.36 8.72
C VAL A 431 14.74 26.95 7.63
N VAL A 432 15.95 27.36 7.99
CA VAL A 432 16.90 28.00 7.08
C VAL A 432 18.17 27.16 6.84
N ALA A 433 18.55 26.29 7.78
CA ALA A 433 19.72 25.43 7.61
C ALA A 433 19.63 24.12 8.42
N LEU A 434 20.30 23.09 7.89
CA LEU A 434 20.43 21.76 8.50
C LEU A 434 21.91 21.38 8.58
N TYR A 435 22.33 20.90 9.75
CA TYR A 435 23.72 20.55 10.02
C TYR A 435 23.86 19.10 10.49
N GLY A 436 24.94 18.47 10.05
CA GLY A 436 25.32 17.10 10.37
C GLY A 436 26.34 16.61 9.34
N SER A 437 26.96 15.47 9.61
CA SER A 437 27.86 14.85 8.62
C SER A 437 27.07 14.24 7.44
N ARG A 438 27.65 14.25 6.22
CA ARG A 438 26.98 13.74 5.01
C ARG A 438 26.64 12.24 5.08
N ALA A 439 27.48 11.47 5.77
CA ALA A 439 27.26 10.04 6.01
C ALA A 439 26.46 9.76 7.30
N GLY A 440 26.38 10.74 8.21
CA GLY A 440 25.68 10.58 9.48
C GLY A 440 24.22 11.04 9.43
N GLN A 441 23.72 11.37 10.62
CA GLN A 441 22.35 11.84 10.85
C GLN A 441 22.31 13.36 11.00
N LEU A 442 21.10 13.92 11.00
CA LEU A 442 20.85 15.31 11.38
C LEU A 442 21.30 15.53 12.83
N GLU A 443 22.07 16.59 13.07
CA GLU A 443 22.62 16.91 14.39
C GLU A 443 22.08 18.23 14.94
N ARG A 444 21.87 19.23 14.08
CA ARG A 444 21.36 20.55 14.46
C ARG A 444 20.44 21.12 13.39
N ILE A 445 19.45 21.90 13.83
CA ILE A 445 18.50 22.61 12.97
C ILE A 445 18.58 24.08 13.32
N ARG A 446 18.60 24.93 12.29
CA ARG A 446 18.45 26.38 12.42
C ARG A 446 17.17 26.86 11.74
N TRP A 447 16.43 27.70 12.45
CA TRP A 447 15.25 28.38 11.92
C TRP A 447 15.33 29.88 12.17
N ARG A 448 14.53 30.62 11.43
CA ARG A 448 14.46 32.08 11.48
C ARG A 448 13.01 32.51 11.60
N ASN A 449 12.75 33.49 12.45
CA ASN A 449 11.50 34.23 12.44
C ASN A 449 11.59 35.32 11.35
N SER A 450 10.71 35.25 10.35
CA SER A 450 10.71 36.16 9.20
C SER A 450 10.16 37.55 9.51
N SER A 451 9.43 37.73 10.62
CA SER A 451 8.94 39.06 11.03
C SER A 451 9.97 39.84 11.86
N THR A 452 10.80 39.15 12.66
CA THR A 452 11.82 39.79 13.52
C THR A 452 13.24 39.67 12.98
N GLY A 453 13.50 38.70 12.10
CA GLY A 453 14.85 38.36 11.63
C GLY A 453 15.66 37.51 12.61
N GLU A 454 15.12 37.18 13.78
CA GLU A 454 15.82 36.39 14.80
C GLU A 454 16.07 34.94 14.32
N GLU A 455 17.31 34.47 14.46
CA GLU A 455 17.70 33.09 14.15
C GLU A 455 17.94 32.30 15.44
N THR A 456 17.44 31.07 15.47
CA THR A 456 17.67 30.12 16.56
C THR A 456 18.24 28.83 15.99
N GLU A 457 19.30 28.33 16.61
CA GLU A 457 19.90 27.03 16.31
C GLU A 457 19.83 26.13 17.54
N LYS A 458 19.40 24.88 17.38
CA LYS A 458 19.36 23.89 18.45
C LYS A 458 19.94 22.54 18.02
N PRO A 459 20.52 21.76 18.96
CA PRO A 459 20.99 20.40 18.73
C PRO A 459 19.83 19.39 18.66
N ILE A 460 18.96 19.59 17.67
CA ILE A 460 17.79 18.76 17.40
C ILE A 460 18.08 17.85 16.21
N ARG A 461 17.81 16.56 16.40
CA ARG A 461 18.11 15.49 15.42
C ARG A 461 16.91 15.05 14.59
N HIS A 462 15.70 15.52 14.94
CA HIS A 462 14.46 15.10 14.29
C HIS A 462 13.67 16.31 13.77
N LEU A 463 13.46 16.31 12.46
CA LEU A 463 12.70 17.30 11.70
C LEU A 463 11.54 16.59 10.98
N PHE A 464 10.31 16.98 11.28
CA PHE A 464 9.11 16.46 10.63
C PHE A 464 8.52 17.51 9.68
N LEU A 465 8.30 17.15 8.40
CA LEU A 465 7.87 18.07 7.35
C LEU A 465 6.44 17.77 6.87
N PHE A 466 5.52 18.72 7.10
CA PHE A 466 4.11 18.69 6.70
C PHE A 466 3.71 19.99 5.98
N ILE A 467 4.48 20.38 4.95
CA ILE A 467 4.43 21.71 4.31
C ILE A 467 3.65 21.77 2.98
N GLY A 468 2.60 20.95 2.85
CA GLY A 468 1.80 20.83 1.64
C GLY A 468 2.39 19.84 0.63
N ALA A 469 1.74 19.68 -0.52
CA ALA A 469 2.08 18.63 -1.48
C ALA A 469 2.11 19.10 -2.94
N GLU A 470 2.89 18.41 -3.76
CA GLU A 470 2.99 18.53 -5.22
C GLU A 470 2.41 17.28 -5.88
N PRO A 471 1.63 17.39 -6.96
CA PRO A 471 1.02 16.24 -7.59
C PRO A 471 2.06 15.26 -8.14
N ALA A 472 1.83 13.97 -7.98
CA ALA A 472 2.74 12.93 -8.46
C ALA A 472 2.48 12.61 -9.95
N THR A 473 2.71 13.58 -10.82
CA THR A 473 2.36 13.55 -12.27
C THR A 473 3.56 13.44 -13.21
N ALA A 474 4.80 13.40 -12.70
CA ALA A 474 6.00 13.38 -13.54
C ALA A 474 6.03 12.24 -14.58
N TRP A 475 5.47 11.07 -14.25
CA TRP A 475 5.38 9.89 -15.12
C TRP A 475 4.36 10.03 -16.27
N LEU A 476 3.58 11.11 -16.29
CA LEU A 476 2.58 11.43 -17.31
C LEU A 476 3.06 12.42 -18.37
N LYS A 477 4.30 12.94 -18.24
CA LYS A 477 4.81 14.04 -19.08
C LYS A 477 4.62 13.79 -20.58
N ASP A 478 4.83 12.55 -21.03
CA ASP A 478 4.77 12.17 -22.44
C ASP A 478 3.45 11.46 -22.81
N ALA A 479 2.49 11.40 -21.89
CA ALA A 479 1.24 10.69 -22.09
C ALA A 479 0.16 11.54 -22.80
N GLY A 480 0.44 12.82 -23.09
CA GLY A 480 -0.54 13.74 -23.69
C GLY A 480 -1.67 14.16 -22.72
N ILE A 481 -1.46 13.96 -21.41
CA ILE A 481 -2.42 14.35 -20.38
C ILE A 481 -2.26 15.83 -20.03
N ALA A 482 -3.35 16.59 -20.11
CA ALA A 482 -3.39 18.01 -19.81
C ALA A 482 -3.28 18.23 -18.29
N LEU A 483 -2.38 19.14 -17.92
CA LEU A 483 -2.13 19.54 -16.54
C LEU A 483 -2.44 21.03 -16.37
N ASP A 484 -2.83 21.43 -15.17
CA ASP A 484 -2.95 22.84 -14.81
C ASP A 484 -1.58 23.50 -14.57
N SER A 485 -1.56 24.81 -14.28
CA SER A 485 -0.32 25.56 -14.03
C SER A 485 0.45 25.12 -12.79
N LYS A 486 -0.14 24.26 -11.95
CA LYS A 486 0.48 23.65 -10.77
C LYS A 486 0.77 22.16 -10.97
N ASN A 487 0.69 21.68 -12.22
CA ASN A 487 0.94 20.31 -12.65
C ASN A 487 -0.09 19.27 -12.16
N PHE A 488 -1.28 19.68 -11.71
CA PHE A 488 -2.36 18.75 -11.38
C PHE A 488 -3.12 18.32 -12.63
N VAL A 489 -3.64 17.09 -12.65
CA VAL A 489 -4.35 16.55 -13.81
C VAL A 489 -5.71 17.23 -13.98
N LEU A 490 -5.97 17.73 -15.18
CA LEU A 490 -7.28 18.25 -15.58
C LEU A 490 -8.21 17.10 -15.99
N THR A 491 -9.48 17.16 -15.58
CA THR A 491 -10.48 16.13 -15.86
C THR A 491 -11.82 16.75 -16.26
N GLY A 492 -12.67 15.99 -16.94
CA GLY A 492 -14.03 16.39 -17.28
C GLY A 492 -14.06 17.71 -18.03
N TRP A 493 -14.84 18.66 -17.51
CA TRP A 493 -15.03 19.97 -18.13
C TRP A 493 -13.77 20.85 -18.15
N ASP A 494 -12.84 20.60 -17.23
CA ASP A 494 -11.58 21.35 -17.18
C ASP A 494 -10.56 20.79 -18.18
N ALA A 495 -10.80 19.60 -18.76
CA ALA A 495 -9.96 19.03 -19.80
C ALA A 495 -10.29 19.65 -21.19
N PRO A 496 -9.29 19.92 -22.06
CA PRO A 496 -9.51 20.55 -23.37
C PRO A 496 -10.51 19.79 -24.25
N SER A 497 -11.45 20.51 -24.89
CA SER A 497 -12.62 19.93 -25.58
C SER A 497 -12.35 19.24 -26.93
N THR A 498 -11.11 19.12 -27.38
CA THR A 498 -10.75 18.58 -28.72
C THR A 498 -10.68 17.05 -28.77
N ILE A 499 -11.12 16.35 -27.71
CA ILE A 499 -10.84 14.93 -27.51
C ILE A 499 -12.03 14.06 -27.94
N ARG A 500 -11.73 12.99 -28.68
CA ARG A 500 -12.65 11.86 -28.86
C ARG A 500 -12.63 10.98 -27.62
N SER A 501 -13.49 11.27 -26.63
CA SER A 501 -13.69 10.38 -25.48
C SER A 501 -13.98 8.93 -25.92
N LYS A 502 -13.48 7.95 -25.16
CA LYS A 502 -13.81 6.53 -25.39
C LYS A 502 -15.29 6.25 -25.06
N SER A 503 -15.96 7.13 -24.31
CA SER A 503 -17.40 7.03 -24.01
C SER A 503 -18.33 7.30 -25.21
N GLY A 504 -17.80 7.79 -26.34
CA GLY A 504 -18.60 8.17 -27.51
C GLY A 504 -19.37 9.49 -27.37
N ALA A 505 -19.40 10.11 -26.19
CA ALA A 505 -20.22 11.30 -25.87
C ALA A 505 -19.72 12.63 -26.47
N GLY A 506 -18.68 12.63 -27.31
CA GLY A 506 -18.06 13.84 -27.86
C GLY A 506 -17.38 14.76 -26.82
N ARG A 507 -17.42 14.40 -25.53
CA ARG A 507 -16.78 15.09 -24.39
C ARG A 507 -16.28 14.08 -23.35
N PRO A 508 -15.27 14.44 -22.53
CA PRO A 508 -14.79 13.58 -21.44
C PRO A 508 -15.86 13.35 -20.35
N LEU A 509 -15.84 12.17 -19.73
CA LEU A 509 -16.57 11.90 -18.49
C LEU A 509 -16.02 12.72 -17.30
N LEU A 510 -16.71 12.74 -16.15
CA LEU A 510 -16.41 13.66 -15.04
C LEU A 510 -14.97 13.56 -14.54
N LEU A 511 -14.45 12.34 -14.41
CA LEU A 511 -13.08 12.09 -13.94
C LEU A 511 -12.16 11.59 -15.07
N GLU A 512 -12.63 11.59 -16.33
CA GLU A 512 -11.81 11.28 -17.49
C GLU A 512 -10.86 12.45 -17.79
N THR A 513 -9.61 12.14 -18.10
CA THR A 513 -8.57 13.10 -18.41
C THR A 513 -8.66 13.60 -19.85
N SER A 514 -7.63 14.33 -20.31
CA SER A 514 -7.55 14.69 -21.73
C SER A 514 -7.27 13.51 -22.68
N VAL A 515 -7.04 12.31 -22.15
CA VAL A 515 -6.80 11.08 -22.91
C VAL A 515 -7.96 10.12 -22.65
N GLY A 516 -8.71 9.78 -23.69
CA GLY A 516 -9.91 8.95 -23.57
C GLY A 516 -9.60 7.55 -23.01
N GLY A 517 -10.30 7.13 -21.94
CA GLY A 517 -10.03 5.90 -21.20
C GLY A 517 -8.93 6.01 -20.13
N VAL A 518 -8.36 7.19 -19.92
CA VAL A 518 -7.49 7.50 -18.78
C VAL A 518 -8.25 8.42 -17.83
N PHE A 519 -8.37 8.03 -16.57
CA PHE A 519 -9.08 8.75 -15.51
C PHE A 519 -8.10 9.26 -14.46
N ALA A 520 -8.49 10.28 -13.68
CA ALA A 520 -7.72 10.73 -12.53
C ALA A 520 -8.61 10.97 -11.30
N ALA A 521 -8.17 10.49 -10.14
CA ALA A 521 -8.91 10.56 -8.88
C ALA A 521 -8.02 10.87 -7.68
N GLY A 522 -8.59 11.59 -6.72
CA GLY A 522 -7.93 12.02 -5.50
C GLY A 522 -6.96 13.19 -5.72
N ASP A 523 -5.98 13.31 -4.82
CA ASP A 523 -5.15 14.51 -4.68
C ASP A 523 -4.25 14.82 -5.89
N VAL A 524 -4.18 13.95 -6.90
CA VAL A 524 -3.45 14.21 -8.15
C VAL A 524 -4.22 15.15 -9.10
N ARG A 525 -5.54 15.26 -8.91
CA ARG A 525 -6.46 16.00 -9.77
C ARG A 525 -6.52 17.48 -9.38
N SER A 526 -6.73 18.34 -10.38
CA SER A 526 -6.99 19.76 -10.17
C SER A 526 -8.36 19.95 -9.50
N GLY A 527 -8.49 20.94 -8.62
CA GLY A 527 -9.74 21.22 -7.91
C GLY A 527 -10.23 20.16 -6.90
N SER A 528 -9.53 19.05 -6.69
CA SER A 528 -9.94 18.03 -5.69
C SER A 528 -9.94 18.59 -4.27
N VAL A 529 -10.85 18.12 -3.40
CA VAL A 529 -11.06 18.63 -2.03
C VAL A 529 -9.90 18.31 -1.05
N LYS A 530 -8.93 17.46 -1.44
CA LYS A 530 -7.78 17.02 -0.62
C LYS A 530 -8.19 16.43 0.74
N ARG A 531 -9.19 15.54 0.72
CA ARG A 531 -9.75 14.86 1.90
C ARG A 531 -9.94 13.37 1.60
N VAL A 532 -9.74 12.53 2.62
CA VAL A 532 -9.89 11.06 2.50
C VAL A 532 -11.27 10.66 2.01
N GLY A 533 -12.35 11.24 2.58
CA GLY A 533 -13.73 10.96 2.14
C GLY A 533 -13.99 11.34 0.69
N ALA A 534 -13.51 12.50 0.25
CA ALA A 534 -13.64 12.94 -1.13
C ALA A 534 -12.85 12.03 -2.09
N ALA A 535 -11.62 11.67 -1.74
CA ALA A 535 -10.80 10.75 -2.55
C ALA A 535 -11.47 9.38 -2.71
N ILE A 536 -12.07 8.84 -1.65
CA ILE A 536 -12.83 7.57 -1.72
C ILE A 536 -14.06 7.72 -2.62
N GLY A 537 -14.80 8.83 -2.49
CA GLY A 537 -15.94 9.13 -3.35
C GLY A 537 -15.56 9.25 -4.83
N GLU A 538 -14.48 9.97 -5.16
CA GLU A 538 -13.96 10.06 -6.52
C GLU A 538 -13.56 8.68 -7.06
N GLY A 539 -12.92 7.84 -6.24
CA GLY A 539 -12.58 6.47 -6.65
C GLY A 539 -13.80 5.61 -6.99
N ALA A 540 -14.92 5.81 -6.27
CA ALA A 540 -16.20 5.15 -6.56
C ALA A 540 -16.83 5.63 -7.87
N VAL A 541 -16.78 6.95 -8.14
CA VAL A 541 -17.25 7.53 -9.41
C VAL A 541 -16.48 6.95 -10.59
N VAL A 542 -15.14 6.86 -10.50
CA VAL A 542 -14.33 6.24 -11.55
C VAL A 542 -14.75 4.78 -11.79
N GLY A 543 -15.08 4.03 -10.72
CA GLY A 543 -15.62 2.68 -10.83
C GLY A 543 -16.75 2.57 -11.87
N ALA A 544 -17.76 3.44 -11.75
CA ALA A 544 -18.88 3.48 -12.69
C ALA A 544 -18.48 3.96 -14.11
N GLU A 545 -17.62 4.98 -14.20
CA GLU A 545 -17.18 5.53 -15.49
C GLU A 545 -16.33 4.55 -16.31
N LEU A 546 -15.60 3.64 -15.66
CA LEU A 546 -14.84 2.57 -16.31
C LEU A 546 -15.74 1.65 -17.14
N HIS A 547 -16.93 1.31 -16.65
CA HIS A 547 -17.88 0.49 -17.40
C HIS A 547 -18.37 1.19 -18.67
N ILE A 548 -18.64 2.49 -18.59
CA ILE A 548 -19.03 3.31 -19.75
C ILE A 548 -17.91 3.32 -20.80
N ALA A 549 -16.65 3.49 -20.38
CA ALA A 549 -15.52 3.51 -21.29
C ALA A 549 -15.26 2.14 -21.94
N LEU A 550 -15.36 1.04 -21.17
CA LEU A 550 -15.08 -0.31 -21.66
C LEU A 550 -16.19 -0.85 -22.57
N ALA A 551 -17.46 -0.56 -22.28
CA ALA A 551 -18.58 -0.98 -23.12
C ALA A 551 -18.46 -0.41 -24.54
N ASN A 552 -18.11 0.87 -24.65
CA ASN A 552 -17.96 1.55 -25.93
C ASN A 552 -16.67 1.18 -26.69
N GLY A 553 -15.62 0.77 -25.98
CA GLY A 553 -14.39 0.23 -26.58
C GLY A 553 -14.61 -1.09 -27.31
N ARG A 554 -15.41 -2.00 -26.72
CA ARG A 554 -15.75 -3.31 -27.34
C ARG A 554 -16.56 -3.14 -28.63
N VAL A 555 -17.50 -2.19 -28.66
CA VAL A 555 -18.31 -1.89 -29.86
C VAL A 555 -17.46 -1.29 -30.98
N ARG A 556 -16.45 -0.45 -30.65
CA ARG A 556 -15.54 0.11 -31.67
C ARG A 556 -14.62 -0.95 -32.28
N ASP A 557 -14.03 -1.83 -31.47
CA ASP A 557 -13.19 -2.94 -31.96
C ASP A 557 -13.96 -3.88 -32.90
N GLU A 558 -15.23 -4.15 -32.62
CA GLU A 558 -16.10 -4.96 -33.49
C GLU A 558 -16.43 -4.23 -34.80
N SER A 559 -16.71 -2.93 -34.75
CA SER A 559 -17.00 -2.11 -35.93
C SER A 559 -15.77 -1.91 -36.85
N GLU A 560 -14.57 -1.72 -36.27
CA GLU A 560 -13.33 -1.56 -37.01
C GLU A 560 -12.87 -2.90 -37.62
N ARG A 561 -13.09 -4.02 -36.93
CA ARG A 561 -12.91 -5.36 -37.51
C ARG A 561 -13.86 -5.61 -38.67
N SER A 562 -15.15 -5.29 -38.53
CA SER A 562 -16.13 -5.39 -39.62
C SER A 562 -15.72 -4.54 -40.81
N ALA A 563 -15.40 -3.26 -40.60
CA ALA A 563 -14.98 -2.35 -41.67
C ALA A 563 -13.67 -2.80 -42.36
N SER A 564 -12.73 -3.38 -41.61
CA SER A 564 -11.50 -3.95 -42.19
C SER A 564 -11.76 -5.22 -43.00
N GLN A 565 -12.77 -5.99 -42.64
CA GLN A 565 -13.21 -7.18 -43.35
C GLN A 565 -13.97 -6.80 -44.62
N ASP A 566 -14.91 -5.86 -44.53
CA ASP A 566 -15.64 -5.30 -45.67
C ASP A 566 -14.69 -4.64 -46.69
N ALA A 567 -13.65 -3.93 -46.22
CA ALA A 567 -12.63 -3.35 -47.09
C ALA A 567 -11.78 -4.42 -47.80
N ARG A 568 -11.48 -5.55 -47.14
CA ARG A 568 -10.79 -6.69 -47.76
C ARG A 568 -11.67 -7.40 -48.78
N GLU A 569 -12.96 -7.57 -48.48
CA GLU A 569 -13.92 -8.19 -49.39
C GLU A 569 -14.20 -7.31 -50.61
N ALA A 570 -14.33 -5.98 -50.43
CA ALA A 570 -14.46 -5.03 -51.53
C ALA A 570 -13.22 -4.97 -52.43
N ALA A 571 -12.01 -5.02 -51.85
CA ALA A 571 -10.77 -5.10 -52.62
C ALA A 571 -10.66 -6.42 -53.40
N SER A 572 -11.15 -7.53 -52.84
CA SER A 572 -11.22 -8.82 -53.53
C SER A 572 -12.26 -8.81 -54.66
N ALA A 573 -13.39 -8.13 -54.50
CA ALA A 573 -14.43 -8.03 -55.54
C ALA A 573 -13.99 -7.15 -56.73
N LEU A 574 -13.26 -6.07 -56.46
CA LEU A 574 -12.67 -5.20 -57.50
C LEU A 574 -11.56 -5.91 -58.31
N ALA A 575 -10.83 -6.83 -57.71
CA ALA A 575 -9.80 -7.63 -58.41
C ALA A 575 -10.41 -8.67 -59.38
N VAL A 576 -11.68 -9.05 -59.21
CA VAL A 576 -12.37 -10.05 -60.05
C VAL A 576 -13.09 -9.40 -61.26
N GLN A 577 -13.34 -8.08 -61.24
CA GLN A 577 -14.08 -7.37 -62.29
C GLN A 577 -13.21 -6.64 -63.33
N SER A 578 -11.92 -6.97 -63.46
CA SER A 578 -11.11 -6.48 -64.60
C SER A 578 -11.21 -7.46 -65.78
N PRO A 579 -11.92 -7.16 -66.89
CA PRO A 579 -11.88 -8.01 -68.07
C PRO A 579 -10.60 -7.73 -68.87
N GLN A 580 -10.03 -8.79 -69.45
CA GLN A 580 -8.94 -8.74 -70.43
C GLN A 580 -9.32 -7.94 -71.68
#